data_AF-A0A8B8J579-F1
#
_entry.id   AF-A0A8B8J579-F1
#
_cell.length_a   1.000
_cell.length_b   1.000
_cell.length_c   1.000
_cell.angle_alpha   90.00
_cell.angle_beta   90.00
_cell.angle_gamma   90.00
#
_symmetry.space_group_name_H-M   'P 1'
#
loop_
_entity.id
_entity.type
_entity.pdbx_description
1 polymer ?
#
loop_
_entity_poly.entity_id
_entity_poly.type
_entity_poly.pdbx_seq_one_letter_code
_entity_poly.pdbx_strand_id
1 'polypeptide(L)'
;MDGEPSPAVATEVSGPPSPGVSPVRLADGMEELVRFTLAAAGEGLDDCDVLLSRDYCIHLLQDESNPTDPHLNDLGNVCGGVPVYPLYKHLARAIEQCINSGTFRRTTNSVVSVPLDESLKMRENEWSKLILDKGSELLKMFKAVEFELHVQEPFFSQLRAGLKTVEGRCATGDYNRITPGSLLLFNKCLLFEVQDVRWYSSFSEMLQEETLAKVLPGVKTIEEGVKIYRKFYSEEKEKSKGVLAISVSKVASQPYISMANLLSGLSYDGVGSLLGMRHTVGTVLDALPPPRSFLISSSMNPHRPNVKGCSLTDAARALAKHVNRSSDGWWGDFYGSVYRFFGAIHRRRLCKGMEMLKTLLSLMVAHRLSIGGKICCR
;
A
#
# COMPACT_ATOMS: atom_id res chain seq x y z
N MET A 1 -18.29 -5.11 59.90
CA MET A 1 -18.29 -5.55 58.48
C MET A 1 -17.34 -4.62 57.77
N ASP A 2 -16.06 -4.91 57.93
CA ASP A 2 -14.97 -4.17 57.30
C ASP A 2 -14.85 -4.69 55.87
N GLY A 3 -15.29 -3.89 54.91
CA GLY A 3 -15.17 -4.20 53.49
C GLY A 3 -13.79 -3.74 53.01
N GLU A 4 -12.89 -4.69 52.80
CA GLU A 4 -11.65 -4.44 52.04
C GLU A 4 -11.99 -3.96 50.61
N PRO A 5 -11.30 -2.94 50.10
CA PRO A 5 -11.43 -2.56 48.70
C PRO A 5 -10.71 -3.59 47.81
N SER A 6 -11.44 -4.09 46.81
CA SER A 6 -10.90 -4.98 45.77
C SER A 6 -9.67 -4.37 45.08
N PRO A 7 -8.64 -5.18 44.77
CA PRO A 7 -7.45 -4.68 44.10
C PRO A 7 -7.79 -4.22 42.69
N ALA A 8 -7.35 -3.00 42.36
CA ALA A 8 -7.41 -2.46 41.01
C ALA A 8 -6.68 -3.43 40.06
N VAL A 9 -7.40 -3.91 39.04
CA VAL A 9 -6.84 -4.69 37.95
C VAL A 9 -5.79 -3.81 37.28
N ALA A 10 -4.51 -4.14 37.47
CA ALA A 10 -3.42 -3.49 36.78
C ALA A 10 -3.60 -3.74 35.28
N THR A 11 -3.87 -2.67 34.54
CA THR A 11 -3.89 -2.69 33.08
C THR A 11 -2.48 -3.10 32.63
N GLU A 12 -2.31 -4.32 32.13
CA GLU A 12 -1.02 -4.76 31.59
C GLU A 12 -0.60 -3.82 30.46
N VAL A 13 0.48 -3.07 30.69
CA VAL A 13 1.14 -2.29 29.63
C VAL A 13 1.76 -3.32 28.69
N SER A 14 1.09 -3.58 27.56
CA SER A 14 1.55 -4.54 26.58
C SER A 14 2.77 -3.96 25.85
N GLY A 15 3.97 -4.45 26.21
CA GLY A 15 5.19 -4.16 25.47
C GLY A 15 5.12 -4.61 24.00
N PRO A 16 6.09 -4.20 23.18
CA PRO A 16 6.14 -4.64 21.79
C PRO A 16 6.14 -6.17 21.70
N PRO A 17 5.49 -6.75 20.68
CA PRO A 17 5.41 -8.20 20.54
C PRO A 17 6.81 -8.83 20.51
N SER A 18 6.89 -10.08 20.95
CA SER A 18 8.12 -10.87 20.77
C SER A 18 8.42 -10.97 19.28
N PRO A 19 9.71 -10.98 18.88
CA PRO A 19 10.07 -10.97 17.47
C PRO A 19 9.54 -12.25 16.82
N GLY A 20 8.98 -12.12 15.62
CA GLY A 20 8.56 -13.27 14.84
C GLY A 20 9.79 -14.12 14.49
N VAL A 21 9.64 -15.45 14.57
CA VAL A 21 10.70 -16.40 14.20
C VAL A 21 10.36 -17.08 12.87
N SER A 22 11.41 -17.45 12.13
CA SER A 22 11.42 -17.94 10.75
C SER A 22 10.24 -18.79 10.24
N PRO A 23 10.01 -18.84 8.90
CA PRO A 23 10.58 -17.98 7.86
C PRO A 23 9.68 -16.79 7.56
N VAL A 24 10.24 -15.57 7.55
CA VAL A 24 9.52 -14.36 7.11
C VAL A 24 9.21 -14.51 5.63
N ARG A 25 7.93 -14.63 5.27
CA ARG A 25 7.54 -14.77 3.87
C ARG A 25 7.59 -13.39 3.24
N LEU A 26 8.18 -13.29 2.05
CA LEU A 26 8.18 -12.06 1.26
C LEU A 26 6.76 -11.49 1.08
N ALA A 27 5.76 -12.36 0.94
CA ALA A 27 4.34 -12.00 0.87
C ALA A 27 3.88 -11.16 2.07
N ASP A 28 4.37 -11.47 3.27
CA ASP A 28 3.92 -10.85 4.52
C ASP A 28 4.49 -9.43 4.69
N GLY A 29 5.49 -9.04 3.91
CA GLY A 29 6.13 -7.71 3.97
C GLY A 29 6.18 -6.95 2.64
N MET A 30 5.56 -7.47 1.58
CA MET A 30 5.61 -6.84 0.26
C MET A 30 4.93 -5.47 0.25
N GLU A 31 3.79 -5.34 0.93
CA GLU A 31 3.07 -4.06 1.01
C GLU A 31 3.92 -2.99 1.71
N GLU A 32 4.51 -3.32 2.86
CA GLU A 32 5.35 -2.43 3.65
C GLU A 32 6.63 -2.05 2.90
N LEU A 33 7.25 -3.01 2.19
CA LEU A 33 8.43 -2.76 1.37
C LEU A 33 8.13 -1.79 0.22
N VAL A 34 7.05 -2.03 -0.54
CA VAL A 34 6.66 -1.15 -1.65
C VAL A 34 6.28 0.23 -1.10
N ARG A 35 5.49 0.28 -0.03
CA ARG A 35 5.08 1.54 0.62
C ARG A 35 6.29 2.35 1.05
N PHE A 36 7.24 1.72 1.75
CA PHE A 36 8.45 2.37 2.22
C PHE A 36 9.31 2.87 1.06
N THR A 37 9.50 2.04 0.02
CA THR A 37 10.31 2.41 -1.15
C THR A 37 9.74 3.62 -1.89
N LEU A 38 8.42 3.63 -2.12
CA LEU A 38 7.72 4.77 -2.75
C LEU A 38 7.77 6.02 -1.88
N ALA A 39 7.61 5.88 -0.56
CA ALA A 39 7.67 7.02 0.37
C ALA A 39 9.07 7.63 0.37
N ALA A 40 10.11 6.79 0.40
CA ALA A 40 11.49 7.24 0.37
C ALA A 40 11.86 7.97 -0.93
N ALA A 41 11.37 7.47 -2.07
CA ALA A 41 11.50 8.15 -3.35
C ALA A 41 10.73 9.49 -3.39
N GLY A 42 9.53 9.54 -2.81
CA GLY A 42 8.74 10.77 -2.69
C GLY A 42 9.36 11.84 -1.78
N GLU A 43 10.20 11.43 -0.84
CA GLU A 43 10.97 12.32 0.05
C GLU A 43 12.32 12.76 -0.54
N GLY A 44 12.76 12.15 -1.64
CA GLY A 44 14.03 12.48 -2.30
C GLY A 44 15.26 12.02 -1.52
N LEU A 45 15.19 10.82 -0.93
CA LEU A 45 16.32 10.24 -0.20
C LEU A 45 17.34 9.61 -1.14
N ASP A 46 18.62 9.98 -1.01
CA ASP A 46 19.74 9.62 -1.92
C ASP A 46 19.92 8.12 -2.18
N ASP A 47 19.48 7.25 -1.25
CA ASP A 47 19.62 5.78 -1.39
C ASP A 47 18.50 5.15 -2.27
N CYS A 48 17.51 5.93 -2.72
CA CYS A 48 16.27 5.44 -3.36
C CYS A 48 15.96 6.17 -4.68
N ASP A 49 16.78 5.96 -5.71
CA ASP A 49 16.51 6.49 -7.06
C ASP A 49 15.46 5.64 -7.81
N VAL A 50 14.20 5.91 -7.52
CA VAL A 50 13.09 5.43 -8.36
C VAL A 50 12.93 6.44 -9.49
N LEU A 51 13.09 6.01 -10.76
CA LEU A 51 12.88 6.85 -11.96
C LEU A 51 11.40 7.18 -12.25
N LEU A 52 10.62 7.38 -11.18
CA LEU A 52 9.24 7.84 -11.20
C LEU A 52 9.20 9.23 -10.56
N SER A 53 8.30 10.10 -11.03
CA SER A 53 8.18 11.44 -10.47
C SER A 53 7.72 11.39 -9.00
N ARG A 54 8.15 12.38 -8.23
CA ARG A 54 7.74 12.55 -6.82
C ARG A 54 6.22 12.50 -6.65
N ASP A 55 5.50 13.25 -7.49
CA ASP A 55 4.04 13.33 -7.44
C ASP A 55 3.39 11.98 -7.78
N TYR A 56 3.96 11.22 -8.71
CA TYR A 56 3.49 9.88 -9.04
C TYR A 56 3.59 8.94 -7.83
N CYS A 57 4.74 8.93 -7.14
CA CYS A 57 4.94 8.15 -5.92
C CYS A 57 3.95 8.55 -4.81
N ILE A 58 3.74 9.85 -4.59
CA ILE A 58 2.76 10.35 -3.60
C ILE A 58 1.34 9.91 -3.95
N HIS A 59 0.94 9.99 -5.21
CA HIS A 59 -0.40 9.57 -5.64
C HIS A 59 -0.61 8.05 -5.58
N LEU A 60 0.43 7.23 -5.74
CA LEU A 60 0.35 5.78 -5.48
C LEU A 60 0.08 5.46 -4.00
N LEU A 61 0.61 6.30 -3.09
CA LEU A 61 0.48 6.19 -1.64
C LEU A 61 -0.79 6.81 -1.07
N GLN A 62 -1.50 7.61 -1.86
CA GLN A 62 -2.68 8.35 -1.42
C GLN A 62 -3.76 7.40 -0.91
N ASP A 63 -4.33 7.70 0.27
CA ASP A 63 -5.46 6.96 0.81
C ASP A 63 -6.81 7.48 0.26
N GLU A 64 -7.81 6.60 0.28
CA GLU A 64 -9.17 6.96 -0.10
C GLU A 64 -9.87 7.74 1.03
N SER A 65 -10.34 8.96 0.73
CA SER A 65 -11.09 9.77 1.69
C SER A 65 -12.52 9.21 1.81
N ASN A 66 -12.85 8.62 2.98
CA ASN A 66 -14.12 7.98 3.37
C ASN A 66 -14.39 6.55 2.83
N PRO A 67 -14.08 5.50 3.61
CA PRO A 67 -14.36 4.10 3.26
C PRO A 67 -15.83 3.66 3.51
N THR A 68 -16.79 4.59 3.56
CA THR A 68 -18.11 4.35 4.20
C THR A 68 -19.11 3.52 3.39
N ASP A 69 -18.73 2.94 2.26
CA ASP A 69 -19.62 2.02 1.55
C ASP A 69 -19.16 0.54 1.69
N PRO A 70 -19.78 -0.25 2.58
CA PRO A 70 -19.43 -1.65 2.80
C PRO A 70 -19.60 -2.53 1.55
N HIS A 71 -20.29 -2.05 0.49
CA HIS A 71 -20.40 -2.76 -0.78
C HIS A 71 -19.18 -2.57 -1.72
N LEU A 72 -18.22 -1.71 -1.37
CA LEU A 72 -17.03 -1.42 -2.20
C LEU A 72 -15.76 -2.17 -1.77
N ASN A 73 -15.78 -2.82 -0.60
CA ASN A 73 -14.62 -3.49 0.01
C ASN A 73 -14.38 -4.92 -0.50
N ASP A 74 -15.08 -5.36 -1.55
CA ASP A 74 -14.82 -6.68 -2.11
C ASP A 74 -13.51 -6.65 -2.93
N LEU A 75 -12.41 -6.93 -2.24
CA LEU A 75 -11.06 -7.15 -2.78
C LEU A 75 -11.04 -8.34 -3.78
N GLY A 76 -12.14 -9.09 -3.88
CA GLY A 76 -12.39 -10.16 -4.84
C GLY A 76 -13.19 -9.75 -6.07
N ASN A 77 -13.75 -8.53 -6.14
CA ASN A 77 -14.54 -8.11 -7.30
C ASN A 77 -13.63 -7.65 -8.46
N VAL A 78 -13.22 -8.64 -9.23
CA VAL A 78 -12.47 -8.52 -10.49
C VAL A 78 -13.32 -7.88 -11.60
N CYS A 79 -14.55 -7.39 -11.35
CA CYS A 79 -15.39 -6.77 -12.39
C CYS A 79 -15.08 -5.28 -12.59
N GLY A 80 -14.20 -5.01 -13.58
CA GLY A 80 -14.03 -3.77 -14.36
C GLY A 80 -14.36 -2.41 -13.74
N GLY A 81 -13.34 -1.71 -13.22
CA GLY A 81 -13.46 -0.30 -12.80
C GLY A 81 -12.14 0.32 -12.39
N VAL A 82 -12.18 1.50 -11.76
CA VAL A 82 -11.00 2.14 -11.16
C VAL A 82 -10.53 1.32 -9.95
N PRO A 83 -9.22 1.00 -9.81
CA PRO A 83 -8.71 0.27 -8.66
C PRO A 83 -9.02 0.98 -7.33
N VAL A 84 -9.12 0.23 -6.24
CA VAL A 84 -9.37 0.82 -4.92
C VAL A 84 -8.07 1.46 -4.44
N TYR A 85 -8.18 2.65 -3.84
CA TYR A 85 -7.03 3.31 -3.23
C TYR A 85 -6.76 2.74 -1.82
N PRO A 86 -5.50 2.69 -1.36
CA PRO A 86 -4.29 3.19 -2.04
C PRO A 86 -3.75 2.22 -3.10
N LEU A 87 -3.28 2.76 -4.24
CA LEU A 87 -2.86 1.96 -5.40
C LEU A 87 -1.62 1.10 -5.14
N TYR A 88 -0.73 1.51 -4.23
CA TYR A 88 0.48 0.75 -3.93
C TYR A 88 0.18 -0.67 -3.42
N LYS A 89 -0.98 -0.92 -2.80
CA LYS A 89 -1.38 -2.27 -2.34
C LYS A 89 -1.65 -3.20 -3.51
N HIS A 90 -2.34 -2.70 -4.54
CA HIS A 90 -2.55 -3.44 -5.78
C HIS A 90 -1.22 -3.69 -6.50
N LEU A 91 -0.34 -2.70 -6.52
CA LEU A 91 1.00 -2.83 -7.08
C LEU A 91 1.83 -3.89 -6.34
N ALA A 92 1.85 -3.85 -5.01
CA ALA A 92 2.55 -4.81 -4.16
C ALA A 92 2.09 -6.25 -4.44
N ARG A 93 0.78 -6.49 -4.47
CA ARG A 93 0.20 -7.79 -4.80
C ARG A 93 0.57 -8.25 -6.21
N ALA A 94 0.53 -7.36 -7.20
CA ALA A 94 0.88 -7.69 -8.57
C ALA A 94 2.38 -8.04 -8.71
N ILE A 95 3.26 -7.28 -8.05
CA ILE A 95 4.70 -7.57 -7.99
C ILE A 95 4.95 -8.92 -7.31
N GLU A 96 4.30 -9.19 -6.18
CA GLU A 96 4.41 -10.46 -5.46
C GLU A 96 4.03 -11.66 -6.37
N GLN A 97 2.91 -11.55 -7.09
CA GLN A 97 2.47 -12.57 -8.04
C GLN A 97 3.48 -12.77 -9.18
N CYS A 98 4.07 -11.68 -9.67
CA CYS A 98 5.10 -11.75 -10.70
C CYS A 98 6.36 -12.45 -10.18
N ILE A 99 6.83 -12.11 -8.97
CA ILE A 99 8.00 -12.73 -8.33
C ILE A 99 7.74 -14.23 -8.10
N ASN A 100 6.58 -14.59 -7.54
CA ASN A 100 6.21 -15.98 -7.27
C ASN A 100 6.09 -16.82 -8.57
N SER A 101 5.68 -16.20 -9.68
CA SER A 101 5.59 -16.88 -10.97
C SER A 101 6.85 -16.79 -11.83
N GLY A 102 7.83 -15.98 -11.42
CA GLY A 102 9.06 -15.74 -12.18
C GLY A 102 8.83 -15.05 -13.54
N THR A 103 7.70 -14.39 -13.74
CA THR A 103 7.37 -13.75 -15.02
C THR A 103 6.49 -12.53 -14.79
N PHE A 104 6.65 -11.53 -15.65
CA PHE A 104 5.73 -10.39 -15.66
C PHE A 104 4.34 -10.87 -16.08
N ARG A 105 3.31 -10.47 -15.33
CA ARG A 105 1.91 -10.77 -15.63
C ARG A 105 1.09 -9.52 -15.51
N ARG A 106 0.45 -9.12 -16.61
CA ARG A 106 -0.52 -8.02 -16.60
C ARG A 106 -1.76 -8.40 -15.80
N THR A 107 -2.25 -7.43 -15.05
CA THR A 107 -3.57 -7.48 -14.41
C THR A 107 -4.63 -7.18 -15.48
N THR A 108 -4.91 -8.13 -16.38
CA THR A 108 -5.99 -7.97 -17.37
C THR A 108 -6.97 -9.12 -17.35
N ASN A 109 -8.25 -8.78 -17.19
CA ASN A 109 -9.34 -9.67 -17.53
C ASN A 109 -9.44 -9.86 -19.04
N SER A 110 -9.64 -11.11 -19.43
CA SER A 110 -10.04 -11.60 -20.74
C SER A 110 -11.05 -10.68 -21.42
N VAL A 111 -10.58 -9.76 -22.27
CA VAL A 111 -11.38 -9.17 -23.33
C VAL A 111 -10.52 -9.17 -24.59
N VAL A 112 -10.84 -10.16 -25.45
CA VAL A 112 -10.45 -10.38 -26.84
C VAL A 112 -9.05 -9.86 -27.20
N SER A 113 -8.13 -10.81 -27.37
CA SER A 113 -6.78 -10.66 -27.93
C SER A 113 -6.80 -9.79 -29.19
N VAL A 114 -6.57 -8.49 -29.00
CA VAL A 114 -6.00 -7.65 -30.04
C VAL A 114 -4.55 -8.14 -30.18
N PRO A 115 -4.05 -8.39 -31.40
CA PRO A 115 -2.68 -8.84 -31.61
C PRO A 115 -1.73 -7.96 -30.81
N LEU A 116 -0.99 -8.59 -29.92
CA LEU A 116 -0.07 -7.88 -29.05
C LEU A 116 1.08 -7.37 -29.92
N ASP A 117 1.28 -6.05 -29.91
CA ASP A 117 2.37 -5.39 -30.62
C ASP A 117 3.72 -6.03 -30.21
N GLU A 118 4.58 -6.33 -31.18
CA GLU A 118 5.89 -6.97 -30.95
C GLU A 118 6.77 -6.13 -30.00
N SER A 119 6.62 -4.81 -30.04
CA SER A 119 7.27 -3.90 -29.08
C SER A 119 6.83 -4.11 -27.63
N LEU A 120 5.54 -4.42 -27.40
CA LEU A 120 5.03 -4.71 -26.06
C LEU A 120 5.53 -6.06 -25.54
N LYS A 121 5.55 -7.08 -26.39
CA LYS A 121 6.12 -8.40 -26.03
C LYS A 121 7.58 -8.29 -25.63
N MET A 122 8.36 -7.49 -26.36
CA MET A 122 9.77 -7.26 -26.03
C MET A 122 9.93 -6.63 -24.64
N ARG A 123 9.16 -5.56 -24.34
CA ARG A 123 9.16 -4.93 -23.01
C ARG A 123 8.74 -5.88 -21.90
N GLU A 124 7.71 -6.70 -22.11
CA GLU A 124 7.29 -7.70 -21.13
C GLU A 124 8.36 -8.76 -20.84
N ASN A 125 9.13 -9.16 -21.85
CA ASN A 125 10.24 -10.07 -21.68
C ASN A 125 11.37 -9.42 -20.87
N GLU A 126 11.65 -8.13 -21.10
CA GLU A 126 12.63 -7.36 -20.31
C GLU A 126 12.18 -7.23 -18.85
N TRP A 127 10.91 -6.88 -18.61
CA TRP A 127 10.35 -6.83 -17.25
C TRP A 127 10.35 -8.19 -16.57
N SER A 128 10.10 -9.27 -17.32
CA SER A 128 10.17 -10.63 -16.77
C SER A 128 11.58 -11.00 -16.31
N LYS A 129 12.61 -10.63 -17.08
CA LYS A 129 14.01 -10.80 -16.66
C LYS A 129 14.33 -9.97 -15.42
N LEU A 130 13.87 -8.72 -15.36
CA LEU A 130 14.05 -7.84 -14.21
C LEU A 130 13.38 -8.40 -12.95
N ILE A 131 12.14 -8.90 -13.07
CA ILE A 131 11.42 -9.56 -11.97
C ILE A 131 12.15 -10.80 -11.49
N LEU A 132 12.69 -11.61 -12.39
CA LEU A 132 13.47 -12.79 -12.01
C LEU A 132 14.72 -12.38 -11.22
N ASP A 133 15.48 -11.41 -11.73
CA ASP A 133 16.69 -10.91 -11.09
C ASP A 133 16.39 -10.33 -9.69
N LYS A 134 15.63 -9.23 -9.63
CA LYS A 134 15.35 -8.52 -8.37
C LYS A 134 14.42 -9.28 -7.45
N GLY A 135 13.48 -10.07 -7.99
CA GLY A 135 12.66 -10.98 -7.20
C GLY A 135 13.49 -12.05 -6.51
N SER A 136 14.50 -12.61 -7.17
CA SER A 136 15.39 -13.60 -6.56
C SER A 136 16.28 -13.00 -5.47
N GLU A 137 16.80 -11.78 -5.66
CA GLU A 137 17.52 -11.03 -4.62
C GLU A 137 16.65 -10.84 -3.37
N LEU A 138 15.43 -10.33 -3.55
CA LEU A 138 14.48 -10.11 -2.45
C LEU A 138 14.14 -11.42 -1.74
N LEU A 139 13.84 -12.48 -2.48
CA LEU A 139 13.56 -13.79 -1.90
C LEU A 139 14.75 -14.33 -1.10
N LYS A 140 15.98 -14.13 -1.59
CA LYS A 140 17.19 -14.54 -0.87
C LYS A 140 17.36 -13.74 0.42
N MET A 141 17.17 -12.42 0.39
CA MET A 141 17.25 -11.57 1.58
C MET A 141 16.21 -11.97 2.63
N PHE A 142 14.94 -12.08 2.25
CA PHE A 142 13.86 -12.42 3.18
C PHE A 142 13.99 -13.83 3.75
N LYS A 143 14.46 -14.81 2.96
CA LYS A 143 14.74 -16.16 3.46
C LYS A 143 15.88 -16.22 4.47
N ALA A 144 16.83 -15.28 4.40
CA ALA A 144 17.96 -15.21 5.31
C ALA A 144 17.64 -14.48 6.62
N VAL A 145 16.50 -13.77 6.70
CA VAL A 145 16.06 -13.08 7.91
C VAL A 145 15.67 -14.10 8.98
N GLU A 146 16.26 -13.95 10.16
CA GLU A 146 15.98 -14.81 11.31
C GLU A 146 14.90 -14.21 12.22
N PHE A 147 14.91 -12.88 12.36
CA PHE A 147 14.00 -12.16 13.25
C PHE A 147 13.42 -10.89 12.62
N GLU A 148 12.13 -10.68 12.84
CA GLU A 148 11.46 -9.42 12.48
C GLU A 148 11.25 -8.57 13.75
N LEU A 149 11.68 -7.31 13.70
CA LEU A 149 11.50 -6.36 14.79
C LEU A 149 10.72 -5.14 14.31
N HIS A 150 9.80 -4.67 15.15
CA HIS A 150 9.12 -3.42 14.92
C HIS A 150 9.70 -2.28 15.76
N VAL A 151 10.01 -1.15 15.12
CA VAL A 151 10.55 0.07 15.76
C VAL A 151 9.71 1.27 15.33
N GLN A 152 9.34 2.11 16.30
CA GLN A 152 8.54 3.31 16.06
C GLN A 152 9.41 4.50 15.61
N GLU A 153 8.79 5.50 15.00
CA GLU A 153 9.44 6.79 14.78
C GLU A 153 9.65 7.54 16.11
N PRO A 154 10.75 8.31 16.27
CA PRO A 154 11.77 8.65 15.27
C PRO A 154 12.89 7.61 15.10
N PHE A 155 12.89 6.56 15.91
CA PHE A 155 14.01 5.61 15.99
C PHE A 155 14.19 4.80 14.71
N PHE A 156 13.12 4.53 13.98
CA PHE A 156 13.18 3.87 12.67
C PHE A 156 13.94 4.71 11.64
N SER A 157 13.61 6.00 11.51
CA SER A 157 14.36 6.93 10.65
C SER A 157 15.82 7.09 11.09
N GLN A 158 16.09 7.07 12.40
CA GLN A 158 17.44 7.13 12.95
C GLN A 158 18.27 5.87 12.65
N LEU A 159 17.66 4.68 12.68
CA LEU A 159 18.31 3.43 12.24
C LEU A 159 18.71 3.54 10.77
N ARG A 160 17.78 3.98 9.91
CA ARG A 160 18.02 4.17 8.47
C ARG A 160 19.19 5.10 8.18
N ALA A 161 19.27 6.22 8.92
CA ALA A 161 20.32 7.23 8.81
C ALA A 161 21.65 6.82 9.48
N GLY A 162 21.71 5.64 10.12
CA GLY A 162 22.91 5.16 10.82
C GLY A 162 23.22 5.91 12.12
N LEU A 163 22.28 6.71 12.63
CA LEU A 163 22.43 7.44 13.90
C LEU A 163 22.20 6.53 15.10
N LYS A 164 21.18 5.67 15.01
CA LYS A 164 20.89 4.65 16.02
C LYS A 164 21.56 3.35 15.62
N THR A 165 22.38 2.80 16.51
CA THR A 165 23.15 1.57 16.25
C THR A 165 22.93 0.50 17.31
N VAL A 166 22.18 0.80 18.37
CA VAL A 166 21.87 -0.14 19.45
C VAL A 166 20.36 -0.15 19.70
N GLU A 167 19.75 -1.33 19.70
CA GLU A 167 18.35 -1.54 20.01
C GLU A 167 18.18 -2.20 21.38
N GLY A 168 17.54 -1.48 22.31
CA GLY A 168 17.28 -1.98 23.66
C GLY A 168 15.92 -2.68 23.77
N ARG A 169 15.89 -3.90 24.30
CA ARG A 169 14.66 -4.70 24.52
C ARG A 169 14.72 -5.44 25.85
N CYS A 170 13.59 -5.71 26.50
CA CYS A 170 13.59 -6.64 27.64
C CYS A 170 14.00 -8.05 27.17
N ALA A 171 14.80 -8.75 27.97
CA ALA A 171 15.33 -10.08 27.66
C ALA A 171 14.26 -11.18 27.77
N THR A 172 13.27 -11.14 26.88
CA THR A 172 12.08 -11.99 26.92
C THR A 172 11.82 -12.72 25.62
N GLY A 173 11.23 -13.91 25.70
CA GLY A 173 10.81 -14.67 24.52
C GLY A 173 11.94 -14.88 23.52
N ASP A 174 11.64 -14.67 22.24
CA ASP A 174 12.58 -14.90 21.14
C ASP A 174 13.72 -13.87 21.06
N TYR A 175 13.64 -12.74 21.77
CA TYR A 175 14.77 -11.81 21.84
C TYR A 175 16.04 -12.46 22.42
N ASN A 176 15.88 -13.45 23.32
CA ASN A 176 17.00 -14.18 23.92
C ASN A 176 17.72 -15.12 22.95
N ARG A 177 17.16 -15.34 21.76
CA ARG A 177 17.74 -16.20 20.72
C ARG A 177 18.57 -15.41 19.71
N ILE A 178 18.50 -14.08 19.76
CA ILE A 178 19.26 -13.21 18.88
C ILE A 178 20.73 -13.30 19.28
N THR A 179 21.59 -13.63 18.31
CA THR A 179 23.03 -13.76 18.51
C THR A 179 23.79 -12.87 17.52
N PRO A 180 25.06 -12.53 17.79
CA PRO A 180 25.92 -11.91 16.79
C PRO A 180 25.91 -12.70 15.48
N GLY A 181 25.87 -11.98 14.35
CA GLY A 181 25.70 -12.54 13.01
C GLY A 181 24.25 -12.76 12.57
N SER A 182 23.27 -12.67 13.48
CA SER A 182 21.86 -12.81 13.10
C SER A 182 21.38 -11.66 12.20
N LEU A 183 20.55 -11.98 11.22
CA LEU A 183 19.91 -10.98 10.34
C LEU A 183 18.54 -10.57 10.86
N LEU A 184 18.39 -9.26 11.09
CA LEU A 184 17.17 -8.61 11.55
C LEU A 184 16.51 -7.82 10.42
N LEU A 185 15.19 -7.94 10.30
CA LEU A 185 14.39 -7.10 9.42
C LEU A 185 13.54 -6.14 10.25
N PHE A 186 13.88 -4.85 10.22
CA PHE A 186 13.13 -3.81 10.90
C PHE A 186 11.97 -3.32 10.03
N ASN A 187 10.77 -3.31 10.60
CA ASN A 187 9.52 -2.88 9.96
C ASN A 187 9.34 -3.46 8.55
N LYS A 188 9.79 -4.71 8.35
CA LYS A 188 9.72 -5.46 7.08
C LYS A 188 10.45 -4.83 5.88
N CYS A 189 11.31 -3.83 6.07
CA CYS A 189 11.93 -3.11 4.95
C CYS A 189 13.42 -2.77 5.14
N LEU A 190 13.93 -2.70 6.37
CA LEU A 190 15.34 -2.41 6.64
C LEU A 190 16.09 -3.62 7.19
N LEU A 191 17.14 -4.04 6.48
CA LEU A 191 17.92 -5.22 6.81
C LEU A 191 19.19 -4.85 7.60
N PHE A 192 19.39 -5.49 8.75
CA PHE A 192 20.51 -5.23 9.64
C PHE A 192 21.15 -6.54 10.09
N GLU A 193 22.46 -6.49 10.36
CA GLU A 193 23.20 -7.60 10.95
C GLU A 193 23.57 -7.26 12.40
N VAL A 194 23.30 -8.20 13.31
CA VAL A 194 23.65 -8.05 14.72
C VAL A 194 25.16 -8.16 14.89
N GLN A 195 25.77 -7.12 15.44
CA GLN A 195 27.20 -7.07 15.71
C GLN A 195 27.53 -7.62 17.08
N ASP A 196 26.71 -7.32 18.09
CA ASP A 196 26.92 -7.75 19.46
C ASP A 196 25.58 -7.77 20.22
N VAL A 197 25.47 -8.60 21.25
CA VAL A 197 24.30 -8.67 22.14
C VAL A 197 24.78 -8.72 23.59
N ARG A 198 24.39 -7.71 24.38
CA ARG A 198 24.78 -7.61 25.79
C ARG A 198 23.58 -7.56 26.70
N TRP A 199 23.68 -8.23 27.84
CA TRP A 199 22.65 -8.22 28.87
C TRP A 199 23.01 -7.23 29.98
N TYR A 200 22.00 -6.52 30.49
CA TYR A 200 22.10 -5.57 31.59
C TYR A 200 20.97 -5.80 32.59
N SER A 201 21.21 -5.41 33.84
CA SER A 201 20.20 -5.53 34.90
C SER A 201 19.06 -4.52 34.74
N SER A 202 19.32 -3.37 34.10
CA SER A 202 18.35 -2.30 33.92
C SER A 202 18.57 -1.49 32.63
N PHE A 203 17.55 -0.75 32.20
CA PHE A 203 17.68 0.20 31.08
C PHE A 203 18.63 1.34 31.44
N SER A 204 18.67 1.75 32.71
CA SER A 204 19.58 2.81 33.16
C SER A 204 21.05 2.42 32.96
N GLU A 205 21.40 1.19 33.39
CA GLU A 205 22.74 0.64 33.21
C GLU A 205 23.09 0.48 31.72
N MET A 206 22.16 -0.09 30.93
CA MET A 206 22.34 -0.22 29.49
C MET A 206 22.61 1.13 28.81
N LEU A 207 21.85 2.18 29.15
CA LEU A 207 22.00 3.52 28.56
C LEU A 207 23.31 4.21 28.97
N GLN A 208 23.86 3.87 30.13
CA GLN A 208 25.17 4.35 30.60
C GLN A 208 26.29 3.69 29.79
N GLU A 209 26.27 2.37 29.68
CA GLU A 209 27.35 1.58 29.07
C GLU A 209 27.35 1.64 27.53
N GLU A 210 26.18 1.48 26.90
CA GLU A 210 26.04 1.48 25.43
C GLU A 210 26.05 2.88 24.81
N THR A 211 26.21 3.92 25.63
CA THR A 211 26.10 5.35 25.25
C THR A 211 24.69 5.74 24.80
N LEU A 212 24.01 6.59 25.58
CA LEU A 212 22.66 7.09 25.30
C LEU A 212 22.44 7.53 23.84
N ALA A 213 23.40 8.22 23.22
CA ALA A 213 23.28 8.70 21.85
C ALA A 213 23.19 7.58 20.79
N LYS A 214 23.76 6.40 21.04
CA LYS A 214 23.69 5.24 20.12
C LYS A 214 22.37 4.47 20.27
N VAL A 215 21.78 4.49 21.46
CA VAL A 215 20.53 3.80 21.78
C VAL A 215 19.32 4.67 21.47
N LEU A 216 19.33 5.93 21.92
CA LEU A 216 18.24 6.89 21.79
C LEU A 216 18.79 8.26 21.30
N PRO A 217 19.17 8.37 20.02
CA PRO A 217 19.66 9.64 19.47
C PRO A 217 18.69 10.80 19.69
N GLY A 218 19.22 11.94 20.15
CA GLY A 218 18.45 13.16 20.45
C GLY A 218 17.93 13.27 21.88
N VAL A 219 17.99 12.20 22.67
CA VAL A 219 17.67 12.23 24.12
C VAL A 219 18.88 12.75 24.90
N LYS A 220 18.64 13.64 25.87
CA LYS A 220 19.72 14.34 26.57
C LYS A 220 20.15 13.66 27.86
N THR A 221 19.23 13.00 28.57
CA THR A 221 19.53 12.37 29.86
C THR A 221 19.08 10.92 29.94
N ILE A 222 19.71 10.15 30.82
CA ILE A 222 19.39 8.73 31.02
C ILE A 222 17.98 8.57 31.59
N GLU A 223 17.55 9.47 32.47
CA GLU A 223 16.22 9.45 33.08
C GLU A 223 15.12 9.64 32.03
N GLU A 224 15.33 10.53 31.06
CA GLU A 224 14.44 10.68 29.91
C GLU A 224 14.42 9.42 29.05
N GLY A 225 15.59 8.81 28.82
CA GLY A 225 15.72 7.55 28.09
C GLY A 225 14.95 6.39 28.75
N VAL A 226 15.09 6.24 30.07
CA VAL A 226 14.35 5.24 30.84
C VAL A 226 12.83 5.51 30.76
N LYS A 227 12.39 6.77 30.84
CA LYS A 227 10.96 7.12 30.67
C LYS A 227 10.40 6.70 29.31
N ILE A 228 11.22 6.71 28.24
CA ILE A 228 10.80 6.20 26.92
C ILE A 228 10.54 4.70 27.00
N TYR A 229 11.45 3.92 27.60
CA TYR A 229 11.25 2.48 27.79
C TYR A 229 10.07 2.13 28.71
N ARG A 230 9.77 2.98 29.70
CA ARG A 230 8.61 2.81 30.60
C ARG A 230 7.26 2.88 29.89
N LYS A 231 7.18 3.46 28.68
CA LYS A 231 5.97 3.41 27.85
C LYS A 231 5.67 2.00 27.35
N PHE A 232 6.67 1.13 27.33
CA PHE A 232 6.59 -0.22 26.76
C PHE A 232 6.80 -1.32 27.81
N TYR A 233 7.57 -1.06 28.86
CA TYR A 233 7.96 -2.08 29.84
C TYR A 233 7.79 -1.57 31.27
N SER A 234 7.12 -2.37 32.09
CA SER A 234 7.03 -2.10 33.53
C SER A 234 8.37 -2.38 34.23
N GLU A 235 8.58 -1.78 35.40
CA GLU A 235 9.80 -1.99 36.19
C GLU A 235 9.95 -3.44 36.65
N GLU A 236 8.83 -4.09 36.96
CA GLU A 236 8.81 -5.48 37.43
C GLU A 236 9.28 -6.42 36.31
N LYS A 237 8.87 -6.15 35.06
CA LYS A 237 9.30 -6.93 33.89
C LYS A 237 10.77 -6.73 33.61
N GLU A 238 11.26 -5.50 33.71
CA GLU A 238 12.69 -5.21 33.61
C GLU A 238 13.50 -5.91 34.70
N LYS A 239 13.12 -5.76 35.98
CA LYS A 239 13.86 -6.36 37.10
C LYS A 239 13.87 -7.88 37.05
N SER A 240 12.80 -8.50 36.56
CA SER A 240 12.68 -9.96 36.50
C SER A 240 13.40 -10.62 35.32
N LYS A 241 13.66 -9.88 34.23
CA LYS A 241 14.21 -10.43 32.98
C LYS A 241 15.52 -9.77 32.58
N GLY A 242 15.77 -8.56 33.03
CA GLY A 242 16.83 -7.68 32.53
C GLY A 242 16.54 -7.15 31.14
N VAL A 243 17.58 -6.58 30.55
CA VAL A 243 17.55 -5.85 29.29
C VAL A 243 18.65 -6.37 28.36
N LEU A 244 18.34 -6.49 27.08
CA LEU A 244 19.29 -6.75 26.02
C LEU A 244 19.56 -5.47 25.25
N ALA A 245 20.84 -5.14 25.08
CA ALA A 245 21.32 -4.23 24.05
C ALA A 245 21.74 -5.03 22.82
N ILE A 246 21.06 -4.80 21.71
CA ILE A 246 21.34 -5.45 20.44
C ILE A 246 22.04 -4.43 19.55
N SER A 247 23.36 -4.54 19.43
CA SER A 247 24.15 -3.71 18.53
C SER A 247 23.95 -4.17 17.09
N VAL A 248 23.64 -3.25 16.18
CA VAL A 248 23.28 -3.54 14.79
C VAL A 248 24.07 -2.69 13.81
N SER A 249 24.37 -3.26 12.65
CA SER A 249 24.94 -2.54 11.51
C SER A 249 24.05 -2.70 10.27
N LYS A 250 23.95 -1.63 9.47
CA LYS A 250 23.13 -1.63 8.25
C LYS A 250 23.83 -2.49 7.19
N VAL A 251 23.13 -3.48 6.64
CA VAL A 251 23.65 -4.29 5.54
C VAL A 251 23.74 -3.44 4.27
N ALA A 252 24.82 -3.56 3.49
CA ALA A 252 24.99 -2.74 2.28
C ALA A 252 23.88 -2.96 1.24
N SER A 253 23.50 -4.23 1.03
CA SER A 253 22.37 -4.59 0.18
C SER A 253 21.06 -4.54 0.97
N GLN A 254 20.16 -3.63 0.58
CA GLN A 254 18.88 -3.43 1.26
C GLN A 254 17.71 -3.88 0.39
N PRO A 255 16.64 -4.45 0.98
CA PRO A 255 15.44 -4.84 0.23
C PRO A 255 14.81 -3.67 -0.54
N TYR A 256 14.77 -2.47 0.06
CA TYR A 256 14.18 -1.30 -0.58
C TYR A 256 14.99 -0.82 -1.79
N ILE A 257 16.30 -1.09 -1.85
CA ILE A 257 17.14 -0.77 -3.01
C ILE A 257 16.80 -1.72 -4.17
N SER A 258 16.70 -3.02 -3.92
CA SER A 258 16.27 -3.98 -4.95
C SER A 258 14.85 -3.68 -5.44
N MET A 259 13.95 -3.26 -4.54
CA MET A 259 12.61 -2.81 -4.90
C MET A 259 12.62 -1.51 -5.73
N ALA A 260 13.45 -0.52 -5.36
CA ALA A 260 13.60 0.72 -6.11
C ALA A 260 14.10 0.46 -7.53
N ASN A 261 15.09 -0.42 -7.69
CA ASN A 261 15.60 -0.85 -8.98
C ASN A 261 14.54 -1.57 -9.82
N LEU A 262 13.72 -2.41 -9.19
CA LEU A 262 12.58 -3.07 -9.85
C LEU A 262 11.56 -2.03 -10.35
N LEU A 263 11.15 -1.08 -9.51
CA LEU A 263 10.20 -0.03 -9.87
C LEU A 263 10.76 0.89 -10.96
N SER A 264 12.04 1.23 -10.86
CA SER A 264 12.78 2.03 -11.85
C SER A 264 12.82 1.34 -13.22
N GLY A 265 13.15 0.06 -13.27
CA GLY A 265 13.17 -0.71 -14.53
C GLY A 265 11.77 -1.04 -15.10
N LEU A 266 10.73 -1.11 -14.25
CA LEU A 266 9.35 -1.20 -14.72
C LEU A 266 8.90 0.10 -15.38
N SER A 267 9.38 1.27 -14.90
CA SER A 267 8.94 2.59 -15.36
C SER A 267 7.42 2.77 -15.21
N TYR A 268 6.90 3.90 -15.69
CA TYR A 268 5.46 4.21 -15.72
C TYR A 268 4.66 3.13 -16.45
N ASP A 269 5.20 2.62 -17.56
CA ASP A 269 4.53 1.63 -18.41
C ASP A 269 4.32 0.29 -17.68
N GLY A 270 5.35 -0.22 -16.99
CA GLY A 270 5.30 -1.47 -16.26
C GLY A 270 4.44 -1.36 -15.01
N VAL A 271 4.60 -0.27 -14.24
CA VAL A 271 3.76 0.00 -13.06
C VAL A 271 2.29 0.15 -13.46
N GLY A 272 1.99 0.94 -14.48
CA GLY A 272 0.64 1.07 -15.03
C GLY A 272 0.06 -0.26 -15.50
N SER A 273 0.86 -1.08 -16.19
CA SER A 273 0.46 -2.41 -16.64
C SER A 273 0.14 -3.38 -15.49
N LEU A 274 0.89 -3.33 -14.39
CA LEU A 274 0.60 -4.10 -13.18
C LEU A 274 -0.66 -3.62 -12.46
N LEU A 275 -0.96 -2.31 -12.54
CA LEU A 275 -2.22 -1.74 -12.06
C LEU A 275 -3.40 -1.96 -13.02
N GLY A 276 -3.21 -2.71 -14.12
CA GLY A 276 -4.25 -3.02 -15.10
C GLY A 276 -4.57 -1.86 -16.06
N MET A 277 -3.73 -0.83 -16.09
CA MET A 277 -3.85 0.28 -17.02
C MET A 277 -3.36 -0.13 -18.41
N ARG A 278 -3.93 0.48 -19.44
CA ARG A 278 -3.48 0.31 -20.82
C ARG A 278 -2.91 1.63 -21.32
N HIS A 279 -1.66 1.60 -21.75
CA HIS A 279 -1.08 2.69 -22.51
C HIS A 279 -1.48 2.55 -23.98
N THR A 280 -2.05 3.61 -24.54
CA THR A 280 -2.37 3.75 -25.96
C THR A 280 -1.71 5.02 -26.47
N VAL A 281 -1.63 5.18 -27.79
CA VAL A 281 -1.12 6.42 -28.38
C VAL A 281 -1.96 7.61 -27.85
N GLY A 282 -1.29 8.57 -27.21
CA GLY A 282 -1.92 9.73 -26.56
C GLY A 282 -2.23 9.58 -25.08
N THR A 283 -1.92 8.42 -24.46
CA THR A 283 -2.01 8.27 -22.99
C THR A 283 -0.88 9.05 -22.32
N VAL A 284 -1.23 9.82 -21.30
CA VAL A 284 -0.25 10.47 -20.40
C VAL A 284 0.38 9.39 -19.51
N LEU A 285 1.70 9.26 -19.55
CA LEU A 285 2.43 8.11 -18.96
C LEU A 285 2.34 8.10 -17.43
N ASP A 286 2.44 9.27 -16.80
CA ASP A 286 2.42 9.48 -15.36
C ASP A 286 1.01 9.75 -14.80
N ALA A 287 -0.04 9.52 -15.60
CA ALA A 287 -1.40 9.68 -15.13
C ALA A 287 -1.89 8.44 -14.36
N LEU A 288 -2.31 8.65 -13.11
CA LEU A 288 -3.02 7.66 -12.30
C LEU A 288 -4.53 7.94 -12.34
N PRO A 289 -5.39 6.92 -12.24
CA PRO A 289 -6.84 7.10 -12.22
C PRO A 289 -7.24 7.78 -10.92
N PRO A 290 -8.09 8.81 -10.92
CA PRO A 290 -8.47 9.49 -9.68
C PRO A 290 -9.19 8.54 -8.69
N PRO A 291 -9.13 8.78 -7.37
CA PRO A 291 -9.86 8.01 -6.37
C PRO A 291 -11.37 7.92 -6.68
N ARG A 292 -12.01 6.82 -6.28
CA ARG A 292 -13.45 6.62 -6.56
C ARG A 292 -14.32 7.70 -5.90
N SER A 293 -13.97 8.12 -4.69
CA SER A 293 -14.66 9.21 -3.98
C SER A 293 -14.62 10.53 -4.76
N PHE A 294 -13.51 10.81 -5.47
CA PHE A 294 -13.38 11.96 -6.34
C PHE A 294 -14.30 11.83 -7.57
N LEU A 295 -14.35 10.63 -8.18
CA LEU A 295 -15.25 10.37 -9.31
C LEU A 295 -16.73 10.49 -8.91
N ILE A 296 -17.11 9.95 -7.76
CA ILE A 296 -18.48 10.02 -7.24
C ILE A 296 -18.86 11.47 -6.94
N SER A 297 -18.02 12.22 -6.21
CA SER A 297 -18.31 13.62 -5.90
C SER A 297 -18.39 14.48 -7.17
N SER A 298 -17.45 14.30 -8.10
CA SER A 298 -17.48 14.95 -9.40
C SER A 298 -18.75 14.63 -10.20
N SER A 299 -19.23 13.38 -10.14
CA SER A 299 -20.45 12.96 -10.84
C SER A 299 -21.73 13.63 -10.30
N MET A 300 -21.70 14.07 -9.04
CA MET A 300 -22.81 14.75 -8.38
C MET A 300 -22.77 16.28 -8.57
N ASN A 301 -21.74 16.82 -9.24
CA ASN A 301 -21.67 18.25 -9.48
C ASN A 301 -22.82 18.73 -10.39
N PRO A 302 -23.51 19.82 -10.02
CA PRO A 302 -24.60 20.37 -10.81
C PRO A 302 -24.10 20.90 -12.15
N HIS A 303 -24.76 20.50 -13.23
CA HIS A 303 -24.52 21.00 -14.56
C HIS A 303 -25.07 22.43 -14.68
N ARG A 304 -24.19 23.42 -14.87
CA ARG A 304 -24.54 24.85 -14.90
C ARG A 304 -25.26 25.30 -13.61
N PRO A 305 -24.53 25.41 -12.49
CA PRO A 305 -25.11 25.73 -11.17
C PRO A 305 -25.85 27.09 -11.13
N ASN A 306 -25.48 28.00 -12.04
CA ASN A 306 -26.05 29.34 -12.10
C ASN A 306 -27.46 29.39 -12.74
N VAL A 307 -27.99 28.28 -13.23
CA VAL A 307 -29.32 28.20 -13.86
C VAL A 307 -30.36 27.76 -12.83
N LYS A 308 -31.29 28.66 -12.49
CA LYS A 308 -32.35 28.40 -11.51
C LYS A 308 -33.25 27.24 -11.96
N GLY A 309 -33.41 26.23 -11.11
CA GLY A 309 -34.23 25.04 -11.37
C GLY A 309 -33.53 23.89 -12.11
N CYS A 310 -32.24 24.03 -12.45
CA CYS A 310 -31.47 22.93 -13.05
C CYS A 310 -31.03 21.92 -11.98
N SER A 311 -31.59 20.72 -11.99
CA SER A 311 -31.20 19.59 -11.12
C SER A 311 -30.30 18.56 -11.82
N LEU A 312 -29.93 18.82 -13.08
CA LEU A 312 -29.11 17.91 -13.89
C LEU A 312 -27.65 17.98 -13.43
N THR A 313 -26.99 16.84 -13.24
CA THR A 313 -25.54 16.78 -12.95
C THR A 313 -24.70 16.70 -14.23
N ASP A 314 -23.41 17.04 -14.14
CA ASP A 314 -22.48 16.93 -15.27
C ASP A 314 -22.40 15.50 -15.82
N ALA A 315 -22.37 14.51 -14.92
CA ALA A 315 -22.38 13.09 -15.32
C ALA A 315 -23.69 12.69 -16.00
N ALA A 316 -24.84 13.11 -15.47
CA ALA A 316 -26.14 12.85 -16.09
C ALA A 316 -26.23 13.48 -17.50
N ARG A 317 -25.69 14.68 -17.67
CA ARG A 317 -25.61 15.32 -18.99
C ARG A 317 -24.68 14.59 -19.95
N ALA A 318 -23.50 14.20 -19.49
CA ALA A 318 -22.54 13.44 -20.30
C ALA A 318 -23.15 12.12 -20.79
N LEU A 319 -23.87 11.41 -19.93
CA LEU A 319 -24.57 10.17 -20.28
C LEU A 319 -25.64 10.42 -21.36
N ALA A 320 -26.47 11.46 -21.18
CA ALA A 320 -27.53 11.80 -22.15
C ALA A 320 -26.99 12.21 -23.53
N LYS A 321 -25.76 12.72 -23.64
CA LYS A 321 -25.13 13.09 -24.93
C LYS A 321 -24.78 11.88 -25.80
N HIS A 322 -24.62 10.69 -25.21
CA HIS A 322 -24.28 9.46 -25.92
C HIS A 322 -25.51 8.55 -26.14
N VAL A 323 -26.70 8.99 -25.76
CA VAL A 323 -27.96 8.31 -26.08
C VAL A 323 -28.38 8.73 -27.50
N ASN A 324 -28.56 7.76 -28.40
CA ASN A 324 -29.17 8.03 -29.70
C ASN A 324 -30.60 8.53 -29.47
N ARG A 325 -30.93 9.68 -30.06
CA ARG A 325 -32.29 10.23 -30.01
C ARG A 325 -33.20 9.31 -30.82
N SER A 326 -34.15 8.65 -30.15
CA SER A 326 -35.29 8.04 -30.84
C SER A 326 -36.30 9.14 -31.18
N SER A 327 -37.03 8.98 -32.30
CA SER A 327 -38.18 9.82 -32.64
C SER A 327 -39.32 9.71 -31.62
N ASP A 328 -39.32 8.64 -30.82
CA ASP A 328 -40.38 8.32 -29.87
C ASP A 328 -40.09 8.88 -28.45
N GLY A 329 -39.07 9.74 -28.33
CA GLY A 329 -38.68 10.41 -27.09
C GLY A 329 -37.27 10.06 -26.60
N TRP A 330 -36.88 10.65 -25.46
CA TRP A 330 -35.53 10.53 -24.88
C TRP A 330 -35.13 9.10 -24.46
N TRP A 331 -36.12 8.20 -24.34
CA TRP A 331 -35.96 6.78 -23.98
C TRP A 331 -36.87 5.87 -24.83
N GLY A 332 -37.10 6.20 -26.10
CA GLY A 332 -37.98 5.40 -26.96
C GLY A 332 -37.52 3.95 -27.15
N ASP A 333 -38.48 3.05 -27.36
CA ASP A 333 -38.22 1.64 -27.66
C ASP A 333 -37.58 1.47 -29.05
N PHE A 334 -36.60 0.57 -29.15
CA PHE A 334 -35.82 0.37 -30.38
C PHE A 334 -36.45 -0.67 -31.31
N TYR A 335 -36.71 -0.32 -32.57
CA TYR A 335 -37.12 -1.26 -33.63
C TYR A 335 -36.30 -1.06 -34.92
N GLY A 336 -35.76 -2.15 -35.52
CA GLY A 336 -35.14 -2.12 -36.87
C GLY A 336 -33.93 -3.05 -37.12
N SER A 337 -33.67 -3.38 -38.39
CA SER A 337 -32.68 -4.37 -38.88
C SER A 337 -31.20 -3.93 -38.86
N VAL A 338 -30.90 -2.71 -38.40
CA VAL A 338 -29.53 -2.19 -38.15
C VAL A 338 -28.88 -2.85 -36.90
N TYR A 339 -29.53 -3.86 -36.33
CA TYR A 339 -29.08 -4.62 -35.17
C TYR A 339 -27.76 -5.39 -35.41
N ARG A 340 -27.46 -5.80 -36.65
CA ARG A 340 -26.35 -6.74 -36.91
C ARG A 340 -24.97 -6.09 -37.08
N PHE A 341 -24.88 -4.86 -37.61
CA PHE A 341 -23.57 -4.23 -37.89
C PHE A 341 -23.08 -3.33 -36.75
N PHE A 342 -23.97 -2.52 -36.15
CA PHE A 342 -23.61 -1.68 -35.00
C PHE A 342 -23.61 -2.43 -33.67
N GLY A 343 -24.41 -3.49 -33.53
CA GLY A 343 -24.44 -4.33 -32.32
C GLY A 343 -23.12 -5.05 -32.01
N ALA A 344 -22.26 -5.27 -33.01
CA ALA A 344 -20.95 -5.89 -32.85
C ALA A 344 -19.84 -4.87 -32.48
N ILE A 345 -19.91 -3.64 -33.02
CA ILE A 345 -18.94 -2.57 -32.74
C ILE A 345 -19.24 -1.90 -31.40
N HIS A 346 -20.51 -1.70 -31.05
CA HIS A 346 -20.90 -1.11 -29.77
C HIS A 346 -20.79 -2.07 -28.57
N ARG A 347 -20.97 -3.39 -28.73
CA ARG A 347 -20.66 -4.34 -27.65
C ARG A 347 -19.19 -4.26 -27.19
N ARG A 348 -18.25 -3.92 -28.08
CA ARG A 348 -16.82 -3.79 -27.72
C ARG A 348 -16.47 -2.49 -27.00
N ARG A 349 -17.14 -1.37 -27.29
CA ARG A 349 -16.89 -0.07 -26.63
C ARG A 349 -17.76 0.14 -25.38
N LEU A 350 -19.00 -0.34 -25.38
CA LEU A 350 -19.87 -0.28 -24.21
C LEU A 350 -19.42 -1.21 -23.08
N CYS A 351 -18.76 -2.35 -23.31
CA CYS A 351 -18.32 -3.20 -22.19
C CYS A 351 -17.34 -2.51 -21.21
N LYS A 352 -16.54 -1.54 -21.65
CA LYS A 352 -15.64 -0.78 -20.75
C LYS A 352 -16.31 0.42 -20.10
N GLY A 353 -17.15 1.14 -20.85
CA GLY A 353 -17.92 2.26 -20.31
C GLY A 353 -19.04 1.81 -19.37
N MET A 354 -19.78 0.75 -19.74
CA MET A 354 -20.88 0.17 -18.97
C MET A 354 -20.44 -0.59 -17.73
N GLU A 355 -19.22 -1.12 -17.61
CA GLU A 355 -18.82 -1.71 -16.32
C GLU A 355 -18.58 -0.62 -15.27
N MET A 356 -17.83 0.44 -15.60
CA MET A 356 -17.78 1.64 -14.74
C MET A 356 -19.17 2.23 -14.50
N LEU A 357 -20.02 2.28 -15.54
CA LEU A 357 -21.38 2.78 -15.42
C LEU A 357 -22.31 1.84 -14.65
N LYS A 358 -22.10 0.52 -14.64
CA LYS A 358 -22.89 -0.46 -13.86
C LYS A 358 -22.49 -0.42 -12.40
N THR A 359 -21.22 -0.22 -12.08
CA THR A 359 -20.80 0.06 -10.68
C THR A 359 -21.45 1.36 -10.20
N LEU A 360 -21.41 2.42 -11.03
CA LEU A 360 -22.15 3.67 -10.78
C LEU A 360 -23.67 3.45 -10.73
N LEU A 361 -24.25 2.61 -11.59
CA LEU A 361 -25.70 2.33 -11.62
C LEU A 361 -26.13 1.53 -10.41
N SER A 362 -25.36 0.53 -9.97
CA SER A 362 -25.64 -0.26 -8.77
C SER A 362 -25.54 0.59 -7.50
N LEU A 363 -24.55 1.50 -7.43
CA LEU A 363 -24.45 2.53 -6.39
C LEU A 363 -25.66 3.49 -6.42
N MET A 364 -26.07 3.95 -7.61
CA MET A 364 -27.22 4.85 -7.78
C MET A 364 -28.58 4.17 -7.54
N VAL A 365 -28.71 2.87 -7.79
CA VAL A 365 -29.94 2.09 -7.53
C VAL A 365 -30.06 1.75 -6.04
N ALA A 366 -28.95 1.43 -5.36
CA ALA A 366 -28.92 1.24 -3.91
C ALA A 366 -29.30 2.53 -3.15
N HIS A 367 -28.83 3.70 -3.61
CA HIS A 367 -29.20 4.99 -3.02
C HIS A 367 -30.61 5.48 -3.41
N ARG A 368 -31.23 4.93 -4.48
CA ARG A 368 -32.57 5.35 -4.94
C ARG A 368 -33.74 4.71 -4.21
N LEU A 369 -33.52 3.73 -3.33
CA LEU A 369 -34.61 3.16 -2.53
C LEU A 369 -35.08 4.06 -1.37
N SER A 370 -34.44 5.21 -1.13
CA SER A 370 -34.84 6.12 -0.03
C SER A 370 -35.49 7.45 -0.43
N ILE A 371 -35.68 7.75 -1.73
CA ILE A 371 -36.37 8.99 -2.13
C ILE A 371 -37.53 8.66 -3.08
N GLY A 372 -38.64 8.24 -2.46
CA GLY A 372 -39.95 8.26 -3.08
C GLY A 372 -40.36 9.71 -3.35
N GLY A 373 -40.12 10.19 -4.57
CA GLY A 373 -40.53 11.52 -5.00
C GLY A 373 -40.84 11.51 -6.49
N LYS A 374 -42.13 11.51 -6.82
CA LYS A 374 -42.65 11.65 -8.19
C LYS A 374 -42.06 12.89 -8.85
N ILE A 375 -41.24 12.73 -9.88
CA ILE A 375 -40.89 13.83 -10.79
C ILE A 375 -42.00 13.93 -11.82
N CYS A 376 -42.91 14.87 -11.60
CA CYS A 376 -43.84 15.37 -12.61
C CYS A 376 -43.28 16.70 -13.10
N CYS A 377 -42.91 16.81 -14.37
CA CYS A 377 -42.58 18.08 -15.00
C CYS A 377 -43.51 18.29 -16.20
N ARG A 378 -44.29 19.37 -16.13
CA ARG A 378 -44.87 20.06 -17.28
C ARG A 378 -43.80 20.94 -17.93
#